data_AF-A0A813KC62-F1
#
_entry.id   AF-A0A813KC62-F1
#
_cell.length_a   1.000
_cell.length_b   1.000
_cell.length_c   1.000
_cell.angle_alpha   90.00
_cell.angle_beta   90.00
_cell.angle_gamma   90.00
#
_symmetry.space_group_name_H-M   'P 1'
#
loop_
_entity.id
_entity.type
_entity.pdbx_description
1 polymer ?
#
loop_
_entity_poly.entity_id
_entity_poly.type
_entity_poly.pdbx_seq_one_letter_code
_entity_poly.pdbx_strand_id
1 'polypeptide(L)'
;AALKLGGQTALMKVQCTKVLEYCARESAQIFGGLSYTRGGQGEKVERLNREVRAMAVPGGSEEIMMDLGVRQSAKLAEMAKMLASTAAEAAGDTQKDAPKAKL
;
A
#
# COMPACT_ATOMS: atom_id res chain seq x y z
N ALA A 1 10.58 9.57 -8.67
CA ALA A 1 9.98 8.22 -8.63
C ALA A 1 9.43 7.86 -7.24
N ALA A 2 10.23 7.97 -6.17
CA ALA A 2 9.85 7.56 -4.81
C ALA A 2 8.54 8.16 -4.27
N LEU A 3 8.24 9.43 -4.57
CA LEU A 3 7.05 10.10 -4.04
C LEU A 3 5.71 9.59 -4.62
N LYS A 4 5.71 9.05 -5.85
CA LYS A 4 4.49 8.57 -6.52
C LYS A 4 4.17 7.12 -6.16
N LEU A 5 5.19 6.29 -5.95
CA LEU A 5 5.05 4.84 -5.75
C LEU A 5 5.31 4.39 -4.31
N GLY A 6 6.04 5.17 -3.50
CA GLY A 6 6.48 4.75 -2.16
C GLY A 6 5.33 4.33 -1.25
N GLY A 7 4.25 5.11 -1.22
CA GLY A 7 3.10 4.82 -0.35
C GLY A 7 2.34 3.57 -0.80
N GLN A 8 2.16 3.40 -2.11
CA GLN A 8 1.48 2.23 -2.68
C GLN A 8 2.32 0.96 -2.47
N THR A 9 3.64 1.02 -2.66
CA THR A 9 4.54 -0.11 -2.42
C THR A 9 4.59 -0.49 -0.94
N ALA A 10 4.58 0.49 -0.03
CA ALA A 10 4.53 0.23 1.41
C ALA A 10 3.24 -0.50 1.81
N LEU A 11 2.08 -0.04 1.32
CA LEU A 11 0.79 -0.68 1.56
C LEU A 11 0.72 -2.09 0.94
N MET A 12 1.26 -2.26 -0.27
CA MET A 12 1.33 -3.56 -0.94
C MET A 12 2.12 -4.57 -0.10
N LYS A 13 3.26 -4.17 0.46
CA LYS A 13 4.06 -5.04 1.35
C LYS A 13 3.22 -5.54 2.52
N VAL A 14 2.53 -4.62 3.21
CA VAL A 14 1.67 -4.96 4.36
C VAL A 14 0.57 -5.94 3.96
N GLN A 15 -0.04 -5.73 2.80
CA GLN A 15 -1.08 -6.63 2.32
C GLN A 15 -0.52 -8.03 2.03
N CYS A 16 0.66 -8.14 1.40
CA CYS A 16 1.30 -9.42 1.13
C CYS A 16 1.62 -10.19 2.42
N THR A 17 2.12 -9.51 3.46
CA THR A 17 2.51 -10.16 4.72
C THR A 17 1.31 -10.58 5.54
N LYS A 18 0.22 -9.78 5.56
CA LYS A 18 -1.05 -10.18 6.17
C LYS A 18 -1.72 -11.37 5.47
N VAL A 19 -1.68 -11.39 4.15
CA VAL A 19 -2.20 -12.53 3.37
C VAL A 19 -1.36 -13.78 3.64
N LEU A 20 -0.04 -13.65 3.76
CA LEU A 20 0.83 -14.77 4.13
C LEU A 20 0.51 -15.30 5.53
N GLU A 21 0.32 -14.43 6.52
CA GLU A 21 -0.10 -14.82 7.88
C GLU A 21 -1.44 -15.57 7.87
N TYR A 22 -2.42 -15.04 7.13
CA TYR A 22 -3.71 -15.69 6.95
C TYR A 22 -3.56 -17.09 6.34
N CYS A 23 -2.87 -17.21 5.20
CA CYS A 23 -2.66 -18.48 4.53
C CYS A 23 -1.91 -19.50 5.39
N ALA A 24 -0.89 -19.07 6.14
CA ALA A 24 -0.12 -19.95 7.04
C ALA A 24 -0.98 -20.47 8.19
N ARG A 25 -1.84 -19.60 8.76
CA ARG A 25 -2.79 -19.96 9.81
C ARG A 25 -3.88 -20.92 9.33
N GLU A 26 -4.50 -20.65 8.18
CA GLU A 26 -5.53 -21.54 7.62
C GLU A 26 -4.92 -22.90 7.21
N SER A 27 -3.70 -22.89 6.68
CA SER A 27 -2.97 -24.13 6.39
C SER A 27 -2.70 -24.93 7.67
N ALA A 28 -2.37 -24.28 8.78
CA ALA A 28 -2.20 -24.99 10.06
C ALA A 28 -3.52 -25.63 10.53
N GLN A 29 -4.65 -24.95 10.35
CA GLN A 29 -5.96 -25.48 10.73
C GLN A 29 -6.35 -26.71 9.90
N ILE A 30 -6.03 -26.73 8.60
CA ILE A 30 -6.31 -27.87 7.71
C ILE A 30 -5.44 -29.09 8.08
N PHE A 31 -4.15 -28.88 8.35
CA PHE A 31 -3.21 -29.95 8.66
C PHE A 31 -3.25 -30.39 10.14
N GLY A 32 -3.89 -29.61 11.03
CA GLY A 32 -4.00 -29.90 12.45
C GLY A 32 -2.62 -30.04 13.11
N GLY A 33 -2.44 -31.03 13.98
CA GLY A 33 -1.17 -31.25 14.69
C GLY A 33 0.04 -31.48 13.78
N LEU A 34 -0.17 -31.92 12.53
CA LEU A 34 0.91 -32.11 11.55
C LEU A 34 1.55 -30.78 11.14
N SER A 35 0.87 -29.65 11.30
CA SER A 35 1.42 -28.33 10.96
C SER A 35 2.58 -27.89 11.85
N TYR A 36 2.80 -28.56 12.99
CA TYR A 36 3.88 -28.27 13.93
C TYR A 36 5.06 -29.23 13.79
N THR A 37 4.89 -30.31 13.02
CA THR A 37 5.90 -31.36 12.94
C THR A 37 6.91 -31.01 11.87
N ARG A 38 8.20 -31.07 12.24
CA ARG A 38 9.31 -30.96 11.28
C ARG A 38 9.45 -32.27 10.51
N GLY A 39 9.26 -32.21 9.21
CA GLY A 39 9.31 -33.36 8.29
C GLY A 39 7.93 -33.88 7.87
N GLY A 40 7.89 -34.75 6.87
CA GLY A 40 6.66 -35.33 6.32
C GLY A 40 5.82 -34.33 5.52
N GLN A 41 4.51 -34.58 5.39
CA GLN A 41 3.61 -33.77 4.56
C GLN A 41 3.36 -32.36 5.12
N GLY A 42 3.47 -32.19 6.45
CA GLY A 42 3.24 -30.92 7.15
C GLY A 42 4.45 -29.98 7.22
N GLU A 43 5.65 -30.42 6.82
CA GLU A 43 6.90 -29.65 6.95
C GLU A 43 6.81 -28.28 6.27
N LYS A 44 6.16 -28.21 5.11
CA LYS A 44 6.01 -26.95 4.37
C LYS A 44 5.18 -25.93 5.15
N VAL A 45 4.12 -26.38 5.81
CA VAL A 45 3.23 -25.54 6.62
C VAL A 45 3.94 -25.06 7.88
N GLU A 46 4.71 -25.95 8.52
CA GLU A 46 5.54 -25.61 9.68
C GLU A 46 6.58 -24.55 9.32
N ARG A 47 7.25 -24.71 8.16
CA ARG A 47 8.22 -23.75 7.64
C ARG A 47 7.59 -22.39 7.34
N LEU A 48 6.47 -22.37 6.61
CA LEU A 48 5.75 -21.13 6.28
C LEU A 48 5.34 -20.36 7.54
N ASN A 49 4.86 -21.06 8.58
CA ASN A 49 4.48 -20.43 9.85
C ASN A 49 5.65 -19.70 10.53
N ARG A 50 6.88 -20.23 10.43
CA ARG A 50 8.07 -19.53 10.94
C ARG A 50 8.48 -18.34 10.08
N GLU A 51 8.25 -18.42 8.78
CA GLU A 51 8.66 -17.41 7.80
C GLU A 51 7.75 -16.17 7.81
N VAL A 52 6.50 -16.27 8.29
CA VAL A 52 5.55 -15.13 8.35
C VAL A 52 6.18 -13.88 8.96
N ARG A 53 6.78 -14.00 10.15
CA ARG A 53 7.41 -12.85 10.83
C ARG A 53 8.74 -12.46 10.20
N ALA A 54 9.46 -13.43 9.64
CA ALA A 54 10.70 -13.17 8.90
C ALA A 54 10.45 -12.35 7.62
N MET A 55 9.26 -12.43 7.03
CA MET A 55 8.86 -11.62 5.86
C MET A 55 8.16 -10.31 6.25
N ALA A 56 7.47 -10.26 7.39
CA ALA A 56 6.75 -9.07 7.86
C ALA A 56 7.69 -7.94 8.32
N VAL A 57 8.74 -8.26 9.08
CA VAL A 57 9.62 -7.27 9.72
C VAL A 57 10.65 -6.60 8.78
N PRO A 58 11.36 -7.30 7.87
CA PRO A 58 12.49 -6.72 7.16
C PRO A 58 12.07 -5.55 6.28
N GLY A 59 12.89 -4.50 6.26
CA GLY A 59 12.61 -3.26 5.53
C GLY A 59 11.58 -2.35 6.21
N GLY A 60 10.98 -2.74 7.35
CA GLY A 60 10.07 -1.94 8.17
C GLY A 60 8.81 -2.73 8.55
N SER A 61 8.40 -2.70 9.81
CA SER A 61 7.26 -3.49 10.30
C SER A 61 5.93 -3.04 9.65
N GLU A 62 4.90 -3.87 9.79
CA GLU A 62 3.61 -3.64 9.14
C GLU A 62 2.98 -2.31 9.56
N GLU A 63 3.13 -1.94 10.83
CA GLU A 63 2.62 -0.70 11.40
C GLU A 63 3.34 0.53 10.80
N ILE A 64 4.66 0.44 10.66
CA ILE A 64 5.49 1.53 10.12
C ILE A 64 5.22 1.72 8.63
N MET A 65 5.05 0.62 7.88
CA MET A 65 4.73 0.68 6.46
C MET A 65 3.32 1.23 6.21
N MET A 66 2.36 0.87 7.08
CA MET A 66 1.01 1.41 7.00
C MET A 66 0.99 2.91 7.31
N ASP A 67 1.71 3.38 8.33
CA ASP A 67 1.86 4.81 8.64
C ASP A 67 2.53 5.58 7.50
N LEU A 68 3.61 5.03 6.92
CA LEU A 68 4.28 5.61 5.75
C LEU A 68 3.32 5.76 4.56
N GLY A 69 2.53 4.71 4.29
CA GLY A 69 1.53 4.70 3.23
C GLY A 69 0.48 5.79 3.38
N VAL A 70 -0.05 5.95 4.60
CA VAL A 70 -1.05 6.99 4.92
C VAL A 70 -0.44 8.39 4.79
N ARG A 71 0.74 8.63 5.36
CA ARG A 71 1.40 9.96 5.30
C ARG A 71 1.73 10.38 3.87
N GLN A 72 2.23 9.46 3.06
CA GLN A 72 2.53 9.76 1.65
C GLN A 72 1.26 10.00 0.84
N SER A 73 0.19 9.22 1.08
CA SER A 73 -1.09 9.41 0.42
C SER A 73 -1.74 10.75 0.79
N ALA A 74 -1.68 11.15 2.07
CA ALA A 74 -2.17 12.45 2.52
C ALA A 74 -1.41 13.61 1.88
N LYS A 75 -0.07 13.52 1.81
CA LYS A 75 0.77 14.53 1.15
C LYS A 75 0.45 14.65 -0.34
N LEU A 76 0.24 13.54 -1.04
CA LEU A 76 -0.19 13.52 -2.44
C LEU A 76 -1.57 14.14 -2.62
N ALA A 77 -2.51 13.87 -1.70
CA ALA A 77 -3.85 14.46 -1.74
C ALA A 77 -3.84 15.98 -1.55
N GLU A 78 -3.03 16.50 -0.62
CA GLU A 78 -2.86 17.95 -0.44
C GLU A 78 -2.19 18.61 -1.65
N MET A 79 -1.15 17.98 -2.22
CA MET A 79 -0.55 18.45 -3.48
C MET A 79 -1.54 18.45 -4.64
N ALA A 80 -2.41 17.44 -4.72
CA ALA A 80 -3.46 17.37 -5.73
C ALA A 80 -4.51 18.48 -5.56
N LYS A 81 -4.90 18.81 -4.32
CA LYS A 81 -5.78 19.95 -4.03
C LYS A 81 -5.15 21.28 -4.43
N MET A 82 -3.86 21.49 -4.12
CA MET A 82 -3.13 22.69 -4.54
C MET A 82 -3.04 22.82 -6.06
N LEU A 83 -2.81 21.70 -6.77
CA LEU A 83 -2.85 21.70 -8.24
C LEU A 83 -4.26 22.00 -8.77
N ALA A 84 -5.30 21.47 -8.14
CA ALA A 84 -6.70 21.75 -8.51
C ALA A 84 -7.08 23.21 -8.29
N SER A 85 -6.61 23.85 -7.21
CA SER A 85 -6.82 25.30 -7.00
C SER A 85 -6.07 26.14 -8.02
N THR A 86 -4.83 25.78 -8.39
CA THR A 86 -4.11 26.49 -9.45
C THR A 86 -4.72 26.29 -10.85
N ALA A 87 -5.36 25.14 -11.10
CA ALA A 87 -6.09 24.90 -12.34
C ALA A 87 -7.42 25.67 -12.39
N ALA A 88 -8.06 25.91 -11.24
CA ALA A 88 -9.23 26.78 -11.14
C ALA A 88 -8.89 28.26 -11.38
N GLU A 89 -7.72 28.73 -10.94
CA GLU A 89 -7.23 30.09 -11.24
C GLU A 89 -6.86 30.26 -12.72
N ALA A 90 -6.26 29.26 -13.37
CA ALA A 90 -5.87 29.31 -14.78
C ALA A 90 -7.07 29.35 -15.77
N ALA A 91 -8.25 28.86 -15.37
CA ALA A 91 -9.47 28.95 -16.17
C ALA A 91 -10.18 30.31 -16.05
N GLY A 92 -9.80 31.17 -15.10
CA GLY A 92 -10.43 32.47 -14.85
C GLY A 92 -9.92 33.63 -15.70
N ASP A 93 -8.70 33.53 -16.26
CA ASP A 93 -8.03 34.66 -16.93
C ASP A 93 -8.27 34.77 -18.46
N THR A 94 -8.94 33.79 -19.09
CA THR A 94 -9.22 33.83 -20.55
C THR A 94 -10.57 34.46 -20.92
N GLN A 95 -11.39 34.86 -19.95
CA GLN A 95 -12.74 35.42 -20.19
C GLN A 95 -12.76 36.96 -20.34
N LYS A 96 -11.64 37.68 -20.12
CA LYS A 96 -11.64 39.17 -20.11
C LYS A 96 -11.26 39.85 -21.44
N ASP A 97 -10.67 39.15 -22.41
CA ASP A 97 -10.20 39.75 -23.66
C ASP A 97 -10.97 39.25 -24.90
N ALA A 98 -12.30 39.26 -24.85
CA ALA A 98 -13.09 39.15 -26.07
C ALA A 98 -13.27 40.56 -26.69
N PRO A 99 -12.70 40.85 -27.88
CA PRO A 99 -13.04 42.07 -28.59
C PRO A 99 -14.51 41.98 -29.03
N LYS A 100 -15.35 42.90 -28.54
CA LYS A 100 -16.74 43.07 -29.00
C LYS A 100 -16.72 43.33 -30.52
N ALA A 101 -17.06 42.32 -31.31
CA ALA A 101 -17.34 42.47 -32.72
C ALA A 101 -18.58 43.37 -32.88
N LYS A 102 -18.35 44.63 -33.28
CA LYS A 102 -19.39 45.54 -33.75
C LYS A 102 -19.81 45.10 -35.15
N LEU A 103 -21.08 44.72 -35.30
CA LEU A 103 -21.86 44.90 -36.53
C LEU A 103 -22.45 46.32 -36.52
#